data_AF-X1SV75-F1
#
_entry.id   AF-X1SV75-F1
#
_cell.length_a   1.000
_cell.length_b   1.000
_cell.length_c   1.000
_cell.angle_alpha   90.00
_cell.angle_beta   90.00
_cell.angle_gamma   90.00
#
_symmetry.space_group_name_H-M   'P 1'
#
loop_
_entity.id
_entity.type
_entity.pdbx_description
1 polymer ?
#
loop_
_entity_poly.entity_id
_entity_poly.type
_entity_poly.pdbx_seq_one_letter_code
_entity_poly.pdbx_strand_id
1 'polypeptide(L)' 'LPGYGDIFDRKNDKAELNNLWEKDQELRLKLLDKMFHEYSMTRTRFPKRNSAF' A
#
# COMPACT_ATOMS: atom_id res chain seq x y z
N LEU A 1 -9.62 12.31 -2.50
CA LEU A 1 -10.91 11.57 -2.52
C LEU A 1 -10.69 10.24 -1.82
N PRO A 2 -11.52 9.86 -0.83
CA PRO A 2 -11.36 8.59 -0.12
C PRO A 2 -11.76 7.42 -1.04
N GLY A 3 -10.96 6.35 -1.05
CA GLY A 3 -11.35 5.05 -1.65
C GLY A 3 -10.80 4.72 -3.04
N TYR A 4 -9.95 5.56 -3.64
CA TYR A 4 -9.31 5.26 -4.93
C TYR A 4 -7.89 4.74 -4.77
N GLY A 5 -7.43 3.97 -5.75
CA GLY A 5 -6.07 3.45 -5.83
C GLY A 5 -5.83 2.66 -7.11
N ASP A 6 -4.60 2.18 -7.26
CA ASP A 6 -4.14 1.47 -8.44
C ASP A 6 -3.52 0.12 -8.06
N ILE A 7 -4.03 -0.96 -8.67
CA ILE A 7 -3.47 -2.30 -8.55
C ILE A 7 -3.26 -2.85 -9.95
N PHE A 8 -2.01 -3.22 -10.26
CA PHE A 8 -1.64 -3.78 -11.55
C PHE A 8 -0.94 -5.12 -11.40
N ASP A 9 -1.22 -6.04 -12.32
CA ASP A 9 -0.52 -7.32 -12.39
C ASP A 9 0.74 -7.19 -13.25
N ARG A 10 1.90 -7.11 -12.60
CA ARG A 10 3.19 -7.00 -13.31
C ARG A 10 3.54 -8.21 -14.18
N LYS A 11 2.93 -9.37 -13.96
CA LYS A 11 3.21 -10.58 -14.75
C LYS A 11 2.46 -10.58 -16.07
N ASN A 12 1.15 -10.32 -16.01
CA ASN A 12 0.25 -10.42 -17.15
C ASN A 12 -0.07 -9.06 -17.80
N ASP A 13 0.18 -7.95 -17.09
CA ASP A 13 -0.10 -6.58 -17.51
C ASP A 13 1.15 -5.70 -17.32
N LYS A 14 2.20 -5.99 -18.09
CA LYS A 14 3.48 -5.26 -18.03
C LYS A 14 3.37 -3.77 -18.37
N ALA A 15 2.33 -3.39 -19.11
CA ALA A 15 2.07 -2.02 -19.51
C ALA A 15 1.14 -1.30 -18.51
N GLU A 16 0.72 -1.97 -17.43
CA GLU A 16 -0.14 -1.40 -16.37
C GLU A 16 -1.41 -0.74 -16.93
N LEU A 17 -2.00 -1.35 -17.97
CA LEU A 17 -3.18 -0.81 -18.65
C LEU A 17 -4.48 -1.21 -17.95
N ASN A 18 -4.44 -2.23 -17.11
CA ASN A 18 -5.61 -2.86 -16.53
C ASN A 18 -5.61 -2.69 -15.01
N ASN A 19 -6.13 -1.55 -14.53
CA ASN A 19 -6.32 -1.35 -13.10
C ASN A 19 -7.32 -2.36 -12.52
N LEU A 20 -6.89 -3.08 -11.47
CA LEU A 20 -7.64 -4.10 -10.75
C LEU A 20 -8.29 -3.58 -9.46
N TRP A 21 -8.12 -2.30 -9.13
CA TRP A 21 -8.54 -1.70 -7.86
C TRP A 21 -10.01 -1.94 -7.49
N GLU A 22 -10.93 -1.83 -8.46
CA GLU A 22 -12.36 -2.06 -8.25
C GLU A 22 -12.80 -3.49 -8.62
N LYS A 23 -11.91 -4.30 -9.19
CA LYS A 23 -12.25 -5.64 -9.70
C LYS A 23 -12.20 -6.72 -8.63
N ASP A 24 -11.29 -6.59 -7.67
CA ASP A 24 -11.06 -7.59 -6.63
C ASP A 24 -10.85 -6.93 -5.27
N GLN A 25 -11.92 -6.92 -4.46
CA GLN A 25 -11.90 -6.34 -3.11
C GLN A 25 -11.02 -7.14 -2.14
N GLU A 26 -10.97 -8.47 -2.26
CA GLU A 26 -10.19 -9.31 -1.35
C GLU A 26 -8.70 -9.09 -1.59
N LEU A 27 -8.29 -9.10 -2.87
CA LEU A 27 -6.92 -8.77 -3.28
C LEU A 27 -6.53 -7.36 -2.80
N ARG A 28 -7.42 -6.38 -2.98
CA ARG A 28 -7.21 -5.01 -2.51
C ARG A 28 -6.95 -4.96 -1.01
N LEU A 29 -7.81 -5.58 -0.20
CA LEU A 29 -7.67 -5.57 1.26
C LEU A 29 -6.38 -6.27 1.71
N LYS A 30 -6.03 -7.39 1.09
CA LYS A 30 -4.80 -8.14 1.38
C LYS A 30 -3.54 -7.33 1.07
N LEU A 31 -3.51 -6.64 -0.07
CA LEU A 31 -2.37 -5.80 -0.45
C LEU A 31 -2.25 -4.57 0.46
N LEU A 32 -3.38 -3.94 0.81
CA LEU A 32 -3.40 -2.83 1.75
C LEU A 32 -2.88 -3.26 3.12
N ASP A 33 -3.37 -4.38 3.67
CA ASP A 33 -2.91 -4.90 4.97
C ASP A 33 -1.40 -5.16 4.97
N LYS A 34 -0.89 -5.82 3.93
CA LYS A 34 0.55 -6.06 3.76
C LYS A 34 1.35 -4.76 3.71
N MET A 35 0.91 -3.79 2.92
CA MET A 35 1.56 -2.48 2.80
C MET A 35 1.56 -1.74 4.14
N PHE A 36 0.44 -1.75 4.87
CA PHE A 36 0.34 -1.14 6.20
C PHE A 36 1.26 -1.82 7.21
N HIS A 37 1.35 -3.14 7.17
CA HIS A 37 2.26 -3.90 8.03
C HIS A 37 3.72 -3.54 7.76
N GLU A 38 4.16 -3.58 6.50
CA GLU A 38 5.52 -3.19 6.10
C GLU A 38 5.81 -1.73 6.48
N TYR A 39 4.90 -0.82 6.17
CA TYR A 39 5.01 0.58 6.55
C TYR A 39 5.18 0.77 8.06
N SER A 40 4.37 0.07 8.86
CA SER A 40 4.44 0.14 10.32
C SER A 40 5.76 -0.39 10.86
N MET A 41 6.36 -1.39 10.20
CA MET A 41 7.68 -1.91 10.57
C MET A 41 8.84 -0.98 10.20
N THR A 42 8.70 -0.15 9.15
CA THR A 42 9.73 0.84 8.80
C THR A 42 9.81 2.00 9.79
N ARG A 43 8.74 2.25 10.54
CA ARG A 43 8.72 3.29 11.58
C ARG A 43 9.30 2.73 12.88
N THR A 44 10.21 3.47 13.49
CA THR A 44 10.69 3.13 14.83
C THR A 44 9.51 3.18 15.80
N ARG A 45 9.25 2.08 16.52
CA ARG A 45 8.20 2.01 17.56
C ARG A 45 8.32 3.14 18.59
N PHE A 46 9.54 3.62 18.80
CA PHE A 46 9.85 4.77 19.63
C PHE A 46 10.05 6.00 18.74
N PRO A 47 9.21 7.04 18.85
CA PRO A 47 9.50 8.31 18.20
C PRO A 47 10.83 8.84 18.76
N LYS A 48 11.75 9.23 17.88
CA LYS A 48 12.92 9.99 18.34
C LYS A 48 12.40 11.30 18.92
N ARG A 49 12.72 11.58 20.19
CA ARG A 49 12.45 12.90 20.76
C ARG A 49 13.31 13.87 19.97
N ASN A 50 12.72 14.63 19.06
CA ASN A 50 13.35 15.83 18.53
C ASN A 50 13.37 16.85 19.67
N SER A 51 14.29 16.69 20.62
CA SER A 51 14.64 17.78 21.52
C SER A 51 15.40 18.79 20.67
N ALA A 52 14.68 19.81 20.21
CA ALA A 52 15.31 21.03 19.72
C ALA A 52 16.07 21.65 20.89
N PHE A 53 17.38 21.39 20.93
CA PHE A 53 18.40 22.16 21.62
C PHE A 53 19.57 22.29 20.67
#